data_AF-A0A5K0WY27-F1
#
_entry.id   AF-A0A5K0WY27-F1
#
_cell.length_a   1.000
_cell.length_b   1.000
_cell.length_c   1.000
_cell.angle_alpha   90.00
_cell.angle_beta   90.00
_cell.angle_gamma   90.00
#
_symmetry.space_group_name_H-M   'P 1'
#
loop_
_entity.id
_entity.type
_entity.pdbx_description
1 polymer ?
#
loop_
_entity_poly.entity_id
_entity_poly.type
_entity_poly.pdbx_seq_one_letter_code
_entity_poly.pdbx_strand_id
1 'polypeptide(L)' 'ESINQSLLRLLTYPWIEDKVRRGKLSIHGGYYDFISCTFEKWTLDYTGRQGYAIKDRCFWS' A
#
# COMPACT_ATOMS: atom_id res chain seq x y z
N GLU A 1 0.18 -12.25 0.10
CA GLU A 1 0.75 -12.22 1.46
C GLU A 1 1.98 -11.34 1.67
N SER A 2 3.11 -11.58 0.99
CA SER A 2 4.40 -10.91 1.32
C SER A 2 4.36 -9.38 1.16
N ILE A 3 3.65 -8.87 0.16
CA ILE A 3 3.63 -7.44 -0.14
C ILE A 3 2.80 -6.68 0.91
N ASN A 4 1.67 -7.24 1.37
CA ASN A 4 0.88 -6.66 2.45
C ASN A 4 1.68 -6.56 3.74
N GLN A 5 2.46 -7.60 4.07
CA GLN A 5 3.34 -7.58 5.25
C GLN A 5 4.45 -6.53 5.13
N SER A 6 5.05 -6.38 3.94
CA SER A 6 6.05 -5.34 3.70
C SER A 6 5.47 -3.92 3.79
N LEU A 7 4.26 -3.70 3.28
CA LEU A 7 3.55 -2.42 3.36
C LEU A 7 3.20 -2.06 4.82
N LEU A 8 2.73 -3.03 5.60
CA LEU A 8 2.46 -2.85 7.02
C LEU A 8 3.74 -2.55 7.81
N ARG A 9 4.86 -3.20 7.48
CA ARG A 9 6.17 -2.90 8.09
C ARG A 9 6.64 -1.48 7.80
N LEU A 10 6.42 -0.96 6.59
CA LEU A 10 6.75 0.44 6.27
C LEU A 10 6.00 1.44 7.19
N LEU A 11 4.79 1.10 7.62
CA LEU A 11 4.01 1.96 8.51
C LEU A 11 4.47 1.92 9.97
N THR A 12 5.30 0.95 10.36
CA THR A 12 5.87 0.91 11.71
C THR A 12 6.95 1.96 11.94
N TYR A 13 7.46 2.59 10.88
CA TYR A 13 8.43 3.67 11.00
C TYR A 13 7.72 4.98 11.40
N PRO A 14 8.09 5.63 12.52
CA PRO A 14 7.38 6.79 13.04
C PRO A 14 7.29 7.97 12.05
N TRP A 15 8.34 8.16 11.25
CA TRP A 15 8.38 9.22 10.24
C TRP A 15 7.51 8.93 9.02
N ILE A 16 7.27 7.65 8.70
CA ILE A 16 6.38 7.23 7.61
C ILE A 16 4.95 7.41 8.07
N GLU A 17 4.62 6.88 9.24
CA GLU A 17 3.29 7.03 9.85
C GLU A 17 2.88 8.50 9.96
N ASP A 18 3.75 9.37 10.51
CA ASP A 18 3.43 10.79 10.66
C ASP A 18 3.18 11.48 9.31
N LYS A 19 3.96 11.15 8.28
CA LYS A 19 3.77 11.73 6.94
C LYS A 19 2.51 11.22 6.25
N VAL A 20 2.21 9.93 6.38
CA VAL A 20 0.99 9.32 5.83
C VAL A 20 -0.24 9.90 6.51
N ARG A 21 -0.23 9.99 7.85
CA ARG A 21 -1.31 10.60 8.65
C ARG A 21 -1.55 12.07 8.29
N ARG A 22 -0.49 12.82 7.97
CA ARG A 22 -0.60 14.21 7.51
C ARG A 22 -1.01 14.36 6.04
N GLY A 23 -1.23 13.26 5.32
CA GLY A 23 -1.52 13.27 3.88
C GLY A 23 -0.34 13.75 3.03
N LYS A 24 0.88 13.76 3.58
CA LYS A 24 2.11 14.20 2.90
C LYS A 24 2.84 13.07 2.18
N LEU A 25 2.46 11.83 2.44
CA LEU A 25 3.05 10.63 1.84
C LEU A 25 1.93 9.64 1.53
N SER A 26 1.94 9.09 0.31
CA SER A 26 1.08 7.98 -0.10
C SER A 26 1.94 6.74 -0.29
N ILE A 27 1.49 5.58 0.19
CA ILE A 27 2.19 4.32 0.03
C ILE A 27 1.45 3.48 -1.02
N HIS A 28 2.21 3.01 -2.01
CA HIS A 28 1.70 2.13 -3.04
C HIS A 28 2.53 0.84 -3.06
N GLY A 29 1.85 -0.29 -3.18
CA GLY A 29 2.46 -1.59 -3.47
C GLY A 29 2.12 -2.01 -4.90
N GLY A 30 2.94 -2.88 -5.48
CA GLY A 30 2.68 -3.46 -6.78
C GLY A 30 3.14 -4.90 -6.82
N TYR A 31 2.33 -5.76 -7.44
CA TYR A 31 2.69 -7.14 -7.74
C TYR A 31 2.64 -7.33 -9.26
N TYR A 32 3.74 -7.86 -9.80
CA TYR A 32 3.85 -8.17 -11.21
C TYR A 32 3.88 -9.68 -11.39
N ASP A 33 2.91 -10.22 -12.12
CA ASP A 33 2.88 -11.61 -12.53
C ASP A 33 3.48 -11.74 -13.93
N PHE A 34 4.66 -12.37 -14.01
CA PHE A 34 5.37 -12.61 -15.27
C PHE A 34 4.70 -13.68 -16.14
N ILE A 35 3.90 -14.58 -15.57
CA ILE A 35 3.22 -15.65 -16.33
C ILE A 35 2.02 -15.07 -17.06
N SER A 36 1.21 -14.29 -16.34
CA SER A 36 -0.01 -13.69 -16.89
C SER A 36 0.24 -12.34 -17.56
N CYS A 37 1.45 -11.79 -17.44
CA CYS A 37 1.80 -10.42 -17.88
C CYS A 37 0.84 -9.37 -17.29
N THR A 38 0.49 -9.54 -16.01
CA THR A 38 -0.46 -8.65 -15.31
C THR A 38 0.22 -7.88 -14.20
N PHE A 39 -0.18 -6.63 -14.03
CA PHE A 39 0.27 -5.78 -12.93
C PHE A 39 -0.89 -5.43 -12.00
N GLU A 40 -0.80 -5.86 -10.74
CA GLU A 40 -1.73 -5.49 -9.68
C GLU A 40 -1.13 -4.37 -8.83
N LYS A 41 -1.80 -3.21 -8.79
CA LYS A 41 -1.40 -2.08 -7.95
C LYS A 41 -2.28 -2.01 -6.71
N TRP A 42 -1.64 -1.83 -5.54
CA TRP A 42 -2.29 -1.54 -4.27
C TRP A 42 -2.00 -0.12 -3.81
N THR A 43 -3.04 0.60 -3.36
CA THR A 43 -2.88 1.88 -2.68
C THR A 43 -3.35 1.73 -1.23
N LEU A 44 -2.47 2.13 -0.32
CA LEU A 44 -2.75 2.09 1.11
C LEU A 44 -3.23 3.46 1.56
N ASP A 45 -4.45 3.50 2.08
CA ASP A 45 -5.15 4.72 2.49
C ASP A 45 -5.24 4.77 4.02
N TYR A 46 -5.00 5.95 4.58
CA TYR A 46 -5.04 6.18 6.02
C TYR A 46 -6.40 6.75 6.42
N THR A 47 -7.30 5.87 6.85
CA THR A 47 -8.55 6.28 7.47
C THR A 47 -8.33 6.46 8.97
N GLY A 48 -8.17 7.71 9.39
CA GLY A 48 -7.73 8.14 10.73
C GLY A 48 -8.59 7.74 11.95
N ARG A 49 -9.36 6.65 11.90
CA ARG A 49 -10.10 6.12 13.04
C ARG A 49 -9.97 4.60 13.28
N GLN A 50 -9.67 3.75 12.28
CA GLN A 50 -9.67 2.29 12.47
C GLN A 50 -8.65 1.51 11.61
N GLY A 51 -7.49 2.10 11.35
CA GLY A 51 -6.39 1.41 10.69
C GLY A 51 -6.29 1.63 9.19
N TYR A 52 -5.33 0.93 8.60
CA TYR A 52 -4.91 1.07 7.20
C TYR A 52 -5.78 0.20 6.30
N ALA A 53 -6.32 0.77 5.22
CA ALA A 53 -7.11 0.04 4.24
C ALA A 53 -6.39 0.00 2.89
N ILE A 54 -6.29 -1.19 2.30
CA ILE A 54 -5.85 -1.34 0.91
C ILE A 54 -7.08 -1.08 0.05
N LYS A 55 -7.11 0.07 -0.63
CA LYS A 55 -8.34 0.60 -1.22
C LYS A 55 -8.40 0.55 -2.74
N ASP A 56 -7.34 0.09 -3.39
CA ASP A 56 -7.28 0.06 -4.83
C ASP A 56 -6.60 -1.22 -5.30
N ARG A 57 -7.23 -1.94 -6.23
CA ARG A 57 -6.70 -3.13 -6.90
C ARG A 57 -6.94 -2.95 -8.38
N CYS A 58 -6.07 -2.16 -9.01
CA CYS A 58 -6.09 -1.99 -10.46
C CYS A 58 -5.25 -3.09 -11.09
N PHE A 59 -5.85 -3.83 -12.02
CA PHE A 59 -5.17 -4.79 -12.87
C PHE A 59 -4.92 -4.14 -14.24
N TRP A 60 -3.67 -4.18 -14.67
CA TRP A 60 -3.25 -3.73 -16.00
C TRP A 60 -2.79 -4.95 -16.79
N SER A 61 -3.28 -5.07 -18.03
CA SER A 61 -2.96 -6.15 -19.00
C SER A 61 -2.63 -5.55 -20.36
#